data_AF-A0AAV9LI32-F1
#
_entry.id   AF-A0AAV9LI32-F1
#
_cell.length_a   1.000
_cell.length_b   1.000
_cell.length_c   1.000
_cell.angle_alpha   90.00
_cell.angle_beta   90.00
_cell.angle_gamma   90.00
#
_symmetry.space_group_name_H-M   'P 1'
#
loop_
_entity.id
_entity.type
_entity.pdbx_description
1 polymer ?
#
loop_
_entity_poly.entity_id
_entity_poly.type
_entity_poly.pdbx_seq_one_letter_code
_entity_poly.pdbx_strand_id
1 'polypeptide(L)'
;MDVVGYSIITLIILCFTYWYLKNKWTKRSVPTNLPLVGMLPGFVHNMHRVHSFFTDILLETNSNFEFRGPIFANMDMLFTCDPANIHHILSRNFSNYPKGPEFREIFDILGNGIFNVDSELWEIHRKTTMSLMNHAKFQTLLQRNVWDTINKGIVPTLDINLAKQDTPVDLHDMVHCVNLFDYSHPLELNIEL
;
A
#
# COMPACT_ATOMS: atom_id res chain seq x y z
N MET A 1 -44.86 -19.78 -1.30
CA MET A 1 -44.02 -19.12 -2.32
C MET A 1 -44.40 -19.73 -3.65
N ASP A 2 -44.95 -18.93 -4.56
CA ASP A 2 -45.61 -19.42 -5.77
C ASP A 2 -44.59 -19.92 -6.80
N VAL A 3 -45.03 -20.80 -7.73
CA VAL A 3 -44.23 -21.29 -8.87
C VAL A 3 -43.58 -20.13 -9.65
N VAL A 4 -44.25 -18.98 -9.67
CA VAL A 4 -43.77 -17.71 -10.26
C VAL A 4 -42.54 -17.16 -9.52
N GLY A 5 -42.44 -17.33 -8.21
CA GLY A 5 -41.27 -16.90 -7.44
C GLY A 5 -40.02 -17.71 -7.78
N TYR A 6 -40.15 -19.02 -7.97
CA TYR A 6 -39.03 -19.88 -8.35
C TYR A 6 -38.52 -19.59 -9.77
N SER A 7 -39.42 -19.34 -10.74
CA SER A 7 -39.01 -19.00 -12.10
C SER A 7 -38.23 -17.69 -12.17
N ILE A 8 -38.63 -16.67 -11.41
CA ILE A 8 -37.92 -15.39 -11.31
C ILE A 8 -36.51 -15.59 -10.73
N ILE A 9 -36.36 -16.36 -9.66
CA ILE A 9 -35.05 -16.62 -9.04
C ILE A 9 -34.12 -17.34 -10.02
N THR A 10 -34.61 -18.36 -10.74
CA THR A 10 -33.78 -19.09 -11.72
C THR A 10 -33.34 -18.20 -12.88
N LEU A 11 -34.19 -17.29 -13.37
CA LEU A 11 -33.83 -16.31 -14.39
C LEU A 11 -32.76 -15.33 -13.89
N ILE A 12 -32.86 -14.86 -12.65
CA ILE A 12 -31.84 -13.98 -12.05
C ILE A 12 -30.49 -14.71 -11.97
N ILE A 13 -30.47 -15.97 -11.54
CA ILE A 13 -29.25 -16.78 -11.46
C ILE A 13 -28.66 -17.03 -12.86
N LEU A 14 -29.49 -17.34 -13.86
CA LEU A 14 -29.03 -17.54 -15.25
C LEU A 14 -28.47 -16.25 -15.85
N CYS A 15 -29.12 -15.10 -15.63
CA CYS A 15 -28.63 -13.79 -16.08
C CYS A 15 -27.31 -13.43 -15.39
N PHE A 16 -27.21 -13.67 -14.09
CA PHE A 16 -25.98 -13.40 -13.32
C PHE A 16 -24.82 -14.30 -13.76
N THR A 17 -25.07 -15.60 -13.93
CA THR A 17 -24.06 -16.56 -14.40
C THR A 17 -23.60 -16.27 -15.82
N TYR A 18 -24.52 -15.94 -16.75
CA TYR A 18 -24.17 -15.52 -18.10
C TYR A 18 -23.33 -14.23 -18.11
N TRP A 19 -23.73 -13.22 -17.32
CA TRP A 19 -22.97 -11.97 -17.20
C TRP A 19 -21.57 -12.20 -16.61
N TYR A 20 -21.47 -13.01 -15.54
CA TYR A 20 -20.19 -13.40 -14.93
C TYR A 20 -19.28 -14.12 -15.91
N LEU A 21 -19.81 -15.11 -16.64
CA LEU A 21 -19.06 -15.83 -17.66
C LEU A 21 -18.61 -14.88 -18.77
N LYS A 22 -19.49 -14.04 -19.31
CA LYS A 22 -19.11 -13.06 -20.35
C LYS A 22 -17.98 -12.14 -19.88
N ASN A 23 -18.03 -11.66 -18.65
CA ASN A 23 -17.01 -10.75 -18.12
C ASN A 23 -15.67 -11.45 -17.81
N LYS A 24 -15.71 -12.75 -17.47
CA LYS A 24 -14.50 -13.59 -17.34
C LYS A 24 -13.83 -13.86 -18.69
N TRP A 25 -14.60 -13.90 -19.78
CA TRP A 25 -14.09 -14.18 -21.14
C TRP A 25 -13.49 -12.95 -21.83
N THR A 26 -13.83 -11.74 -21.37
CA THR A 26 -13.12 -10.53 -21.77
C THR A 26 -11.78 -10.45 -21.06
N LYS A 27 -10.66 -10.54 -21.81
CA LYS A 27 -9.29 -10.39 -21.31
C LYS A 27 -8.98 -8.92 -20.98
N ARG A 28 -9.60 -8.39 -19.93
CA ARG A 28 -9.28 -7.05 -19.38
C ARG A 28 -8.51 -7.20 -18.09
N SER A 29 -7.53 -6.34 -17.87
CA SER A 29 -6.80 -6.22 -16.61
C SER A 29 -7.69 -5.59 -15.53
N VAL A 30 -8.67 -4.78 -15.96
CA VAL A 30 -9.64 -4.12 -15.09
C VAL A 30 -10.59 -5.13 -14.42
N PRO A 31 -10.74 -5.10 -13.08
CA PRO A 31 -11.69 -5.96 -12.37
C PRO A 31 -13.13 -5.82 -12.83
N THR A 32 -13.88 -6.89 -12.64
CA THR A 32 -15.33 -6.87 -12.84
C THR A 32 -15.98 -6.01 -11.77
N ASN A 33 -16.77 -5.01 -12.15
CA ASN A 33 -17.60 -4.26 -11.21
C ASN A 33 -18.88 -5.04 -10.90
N LEU A 34 -18.93 -5.69 -9.74
CA LEU A 34 -20.09 -6.44 -9.27
C LEU A 34 -21.13 -5.50 -8.61
N PRO A 35 -22.43 -5.77 -8.76
CA PRO A 35 -23.48 -4.84 -8.32
C PRO A 35 -23.52 -4.59 -6.79
N LEU A 36 -23.06 -5.53 -5.96
CA LEU A 36 -23.11 -5.39 -4.50
C LEU A 36 -21.75 -5.00 -3.89
N VAL A 37 -20.69 -5.70 -4.32
CA VAL A 37 -19.35 -5.62 -3.72
C VAL A 37 -18.37 -4.82 -4.57
N GLY A 38 -18.85 -4.24 -5.68
CA GLY A 38 -18.02 -3.46 -6.59
C GLY A 38 -16.89 -4.29 -7.22
N MET A 39 -15.75 -3.64 -7.39
CA MET A 39 -14.50 -4.21 -7.92
C MET A 39 -13.64 -4.88 -6.84
N LEU A 40 -14.07 -4.82 -5.57
CA LEU A 40 -13.28 -5.25 -4.40
C LEU A 40 -12.83 -6.72 -4.46
N PRO A 41 -13.65 -7.71 -4.86
CA PRO A 41 -13.19 -9.10 -4.91
C PRO A 41 -12.08 -9.34 -5.94
N GLY A 42 -12.17 -8.69 -7.10
CA GLY A 42 -11.13 -8.78 -8.13
C GLY A 42 -9.83 -8.13 -7.66
N PHE A 43 -9.93 -7.08 -6.86
CA PHE A 43 -8.79 -6.41 -6.26
C PHE A 43 -8.11 -7.28 -5.18
N VAL A 44 -8.89 -7.83 -4.24
CA VAL A 44 -8.39 -8.74 -3.18
C VAL A 44 -7.70 -9.97 -3.78
N HIS A 45 -8.28 -10.57 -4.82
CA HIS A 45 -7.69 -11.72 -5.51
C HIS A 45 -6.30 -11.40 -6.10
N ASN A 46 -6.10 -10.18 -6.60
CA ASN A 46 -4.86 -9.74 -7.22
C ASN A 46 -3.87 -9.07 -6.24
N MET A 47 -4.17 -9.02 -4.92
CA MET A 47 -3.28 -8.40 -3.93
C MET A 47 -1.87 -9.03 -3.89
N HIS A 48 -1.76 -10.33 -4.16
CA HIS A 48 -0.47 -11.03 -4.22
C HIS A 48 0.48 -10.48 -5.31
N ARG A 49 -0.06 -9.76 -6.30
CA ARG A 49 0.67 -9.13 -7.42
C ARG A 49 0.29 -7.67 -7.60
N VAL A 50 -0.02 -6.99 -6.49
CA VAL A 50 -0.63 -5.64 -6.48
C VAL A 50 0.05 -4.65 -7.42
N HIS A 51 1.39 -4.60 -7.43
CA HIS A 51 2.15 -3.67 -8.25
C HIS A 51 1.98 -3.93 -9.76
N SER A 52 2.19 -5.17 -10.20
CA SER A 52 2.00 -5.57 -11.59
C SER A 52 0.55 -5.37 -12.03
N PHE A 53 -0.40 -5.72 -11.17
CA PHE A 53 -1.83 -5.55 -11.43
C PHE A 53 -2.24 -4.09 -11.63
N PHE A 54 -1.79 -3.17 -10.77
CA PHE A 54 -2.04 -1.75 -10.97
C PHE A 54 -1.39 -1.21 -12.24
N THR A 55 -0.19 -1.69 -12.56
CA THR A 55 0.53 -1.30 -13.78
C THR A 55 -0.28 -1.72 -15.01
N ASP A 56 -0.76 -2.96 -15.06
CA ASP A 56 -1.56 -3.49 -16.15
C ASP A 56 -2.87 -2.71 -16.32
N ILE A 57 -3.54 -2.37 -15.21
CA ILE A 57 -4.76 -1.55 -15.22
C ILE A 57 -4.48 -0.15 -15.76
N LEU A 58 -3.47 0.55 -15.23
CA LEU A 58 -3.17 1.93 -15.62
C LEU A 58 -2.69 2.02 -17.07
N LEU A 59 -1.98 1.02 -17.58
CA LEU A 59 -1.63 0.93 -18.99
C LEU A 59 -2.87 0.75 -19.88
N GLU A 60 -3.87 -0.04 -19.45
CA GLU A 60 -5.12 -0.24 -20.20
C GLU A 60 -6.03 1.01 -20.15
N THR A 61 -6.00 1.76 -19.04
CA THR A 61 -6.92 2.89 -18.81
C THR A 61 -6.31 4.27 -19.03
N ASN A 62 -5.21 4.36 -19.78
CA ASN A 62 -4.50 5.62 -20.06
C ASN A 62 -4.15 6.41 -18.79
N SER A 63 -3.47 5.74 -17.86
CA SER A 63 -2.92 6.30 -16.62
C SER A 63 -3.94 6.74 -15.58
N ASN A 64 -5.24 6.50 -15.78
CA ASN A 64 -6.29 6.91 -14.85
C ASN A 64 -7.30 5.77 -14.66
N PHE A 65 -7.56 5.38 -13.43
CA PHE A 65 -8.44 4.26 -13.11
C PHE A 65 -9.34 4.58 -11.93
N GLU A 66 -10.66 4.50 -12.14
CA GLU A 66 -11.67 4.65 -11.11
C GLU A 66 -12.03 3.28 -10.55
N PHE A 67 -11.68 3.06 -9.28
CA PHE A 67 -12.10 1.90 -8.52
C PHE A 67 -13.47 2.16 -7.88
N ARG A 68 -14.38 1.20 -8.07
CA ARG A 68 -15.71 1.20 -7.44
C ARG A 68 -15.73 0.20 -6.28
N GLY A 69 -15.98 0.70 -5.08
CA GLY A 69 -16.10 -0.11 -3.87
C GLY A 69 -17.47 -0.77 -3.71
N PRO A 70 -17.69 -1.53 -2.62
CA PRO A 70 -19.02 -1.99 -2.24
C PRO A 70 -19.97 -0.81 -2.01
N ILE A 71 -21.23 -0.96 -2.44
CA ILE A 71 -22.24 0.12 -2.40
C ILE A 71 -22.55 0.66 -0.99
N PHE A 72 -22.16 -0.08 0.04
CA PHE A 72 -22.41 0.22 1.46
C PHE A 72 -21.16 0.73 2.20
N ALA A 73 -20.02 0.87 1.52
CA ALA A 73 -18.73 1.16 2.16
C ALA A 73 -18.08 2.47 1.72
N ASN A 74 -18.67 3.22 0.77
CA ASN A 74 -18.13 4.48 0.23
C ASN A 74 -16.61 4.43 -0.10
N MET A 75 -16.16 3.33 -0.72
CA MET A 75 -14.74 3.07 -0.99
C MET A 75 -14.34 3.40 -2.43
N ASP A 76 -15.01 4.37 -3.07
CA ASP A 76 -14.67 4.75 -4.45
C ASP A 76 -13.36 5.54 -4.46
N MET A 77 -12.42 5.16 -5.34
CA MET A 77 -11.08 5.73 -5.38
C MET A 77 -10.61 5.99 -6.82
N LEU A 78 -9.92 7.10 -7.04
CA LEU A 78 -9.24 7.39 -8.30
C LEU A 78 -7.75 7.10 -8.16
N PHE A 79 -7.25 6.18 -8.97
CA PHE A 79 -5.83 5.91 -9.14
C PHE A 79 -5.33 6.62 -10.39
N THR A 80 -4.21 7.34 -10.28
CA THR A 80 -3.61 8.04 -11.42
C THR A 80 -2.09 7.95 -11.41
N CYS A 81 -1.51 7.71 -12.58
CA CYS A 81 -0.07 7.87 -12.83
C CYS A 81 0.21 8.99 -13.85
N ASP A 82 -0.78 9.83 -14.16
CA ASP A 82 -0.58 11.00 -15.01
C ASP A 82 0.19 12.09 -14.23
N PRO A 83 1.39 12.52 -14.71
CA PRO A 83 2.17 13.55 -14.04
C PRO A 83 1.41 14.86 -13.81
N ALA A 84 0.49 15.23 -14.72
CA ALA A 84 -0.31 16.45 -14.58
C ALA A 84 -1.30 16.34 -13.41
N ASN A 85 -1.97 15.19 -13.27
CA ASN A 85 -2.88 14.94 -12.16
C ASN A 85 -2.14 14.82 -10.84
N ILE A 86 -0.99 14.12 -10.82
CA ILE A 86 -0.13 14.01 -9.64
C ILE A 86 0.32 15.40 -9.18
N HIS A 87 0.84 16.23 -10.10
CA HIS A 87 1.26 17.58 -9.77
C HIS A 87 0.08 18.46 -9.30
N HIS A 88 -1.11 18.28 -9.89
CA HIS A 88 -2.30 18.98 -9.45
C HIS A 88 -2.67 18.62 -8.01
N ILE A 89 -2.78 17.32 -7.71
CA ILE A 89 -3.24 16.80 -6.42
C ILE A 89 -2.18 16.99 -5.33
N LEU A 90 -0.91 16.68 -5.60
CA LEU A 90 0.14 16.65 -4.56
C LEU A 90 0.90 17.96 -4.39
N SER A 91 0.78 18.91 -5.32
CA SER A 91 1.53 20.17 -5.29
C SER A 91 0.63 21.39 -5.44
N ARG A 92 -0.01 21.56 -6.61
CA ARG A 92 -0.68 22.82 -6.96
C ARG A 92 -1.95 23.07 -6.16
N ASN A 93 -2.71 22.02 -5.85
CA ASN A 93 -4.07 22.12 -5.30
C ASN A 93 -4.29 21.19 -4.09
N PHE A 94 -3.21 20.86 -3.38
CA PHE A 94 -3.20 19.86 -2.31
C PHE A 94 -4.26 20.09 -1.22
N SER A 95 -4.50 21.34 -0.82
CA SER A 95 -5.50 21.68 0.20
C SER A 95 -6.94 21.28 -0.17
N ASN A 96 -7.24 21.12 -1.46
CA ASN A 96 -8.56 20.73 -1.96
C ASN A 96 -8.73 19.21 -2.10
N TYR A 97 -7.72 18.41 -1.75
CA TYR A 97 -7.78 16.95 -1.75
C TYR A 97 -7.47 16.41 -0.34
N PRO A 98 -8.31 16.69 0.67
CA PRO A 98 -8.17 16.06 1.98
C PRO A 98 -8.40 14.55 1.85
N LYS A 99 -7.68 13.73 2.65
CA LYS A 99 -7.90 12.28 2.65
C LYS A 99 -9.28 11.95 3.22
N GLY A 100 -9.73 12.72 4.21
CA GLY A 100 -11.06 12.60 4.79
C GLY A 100 -11.19 11.50 5.84
N PRO A 101 -12.34 11.44 6.53
CA PRO A 101 -12.60 10.46 7.57
C PRO A 101 -12.64 9.01 7.02
N GLU A 102 -13.11 8.81 5.79
CA GLU A 102 -13.21 7.49 5.15
C GLU A 102 -11.82 6.88 4.95
N PHE A 103 -10.84 7.68 4.50
CA PHE A 103 -9.47 7.22 4.35
C PHE A 103 -8.87 6.84 5.71
N ARG A 104 -9.17 7.62 6.76
CA ARG A 104 -8.69 7.30 8.11
C ARG A 104 -9.27 5.99 8.64
N GLU A 105 -10.55 5.73 8.39
CA GLU A 105 -11.19 4.48 8.79
C GLU A 105 -10.58 3.27 8.08
N ILE A 106 -10.33 3.37 6.77
CA ILE A 106 -9.70 2.31 5.98
C ILE A 106 -8.26 2.05 6.45
N PHE A 107 -7.51 3.09 6.81
CA PHE A 107 -6.10 3.02 7.16
C PHE A 107 -5.81 3.19 8.65
N ASP A 108 -6.80 2.96 9.53
CA ASP A 108 -6.67 3.19 10.98
C ASP A 108 -5.53 2.38 11.61
N ILE A 109 -5.16 1.25 10.99
CA ILE A 109 -3.99 0.44 11.36
C ILE A 109 -2.65 1.21 11.36
N LEU A 110 -2.57 2.32 10.61
CA LEU A 110 -1.38 3.19 10.56
C LEU A 110 -1.37 4.25 11.69
N GLY A 111 -2.42 4.29 12.53
CA GLY A 111 -2.59 5.22 13.64
C GLY A 111 -2.73 6.68 13.19
N ASN A 112 -2.55 7.64 14.11
CA ASN A 112 -2.62 9.08 13.79
C ASN A 112 -1.30 9.64 13.23
N GLY A 113 -0.53 8.81 12.52
CA GLY A 113 0.77 9.19 11.96
C GLY A 113 0.64 10.19 10.80
N ILE A 114 1.79 10.58 10.25
CA ILE A 114 1.90 11.53 9.12
C ILE A 114 1.10 11.11 7.88
N PHE A 115 0.65 9.85 7.79
CA PHE A 115 -0.11 9.32 6.67
C PHE A 115 -1.64 9.51 6.83
N ASN A 116 -2.15 9.59 8.07
CA ASN A 116 -3.60 9.60 8.35
C ASN A 116 -4.15 10.96 8.81
N VAL A 117 -3.28 11.90 9.18
CA VAL A 117 -3.68 13.28 9.48
C VAL A 117 -3.81 14.08 8.19
N ASP A 118 -4.68 15.10 8.19
CA ASP A 118 -4.97 15.96 7.04
C ASP A 118 -4.59 17.42 7.31
N SER A 119 -4.46 18.18 6.21
CA SER A 119 -4.35 19.65 6.21
C SER A 119 -3.23 20.17 7.12
N GLU A 120 -3.52 21.14 8.00
CA GLU A 120 -2.56 21.80 8.87
C GLU A 120 -1.79 20.82 9.78
N LEU A 121 -2.47 19.81 10.33
CA LEU A 121 -1.82 18.79 11.17
C LEU A 121 -0.80 17.96 10.38
N TRP A 122 -1.15 17.60 9.14
CA TRP A 122 -0.20 16.95 8.23
C TRP A 122 0.99 17.85 7.91
N GLU A 123 0.75 19.13 7.65
CA GLU A 123 1.82 20.09 7.35
C GLU A 123 2.76 20.27 8.54
N ILE A 124 2.22 20.38 9.76
CA ILE A 124 3.00 20.45 11.00
C ILE A 124 3.82 19.18 11.18
N HIS A 125 3.19 18.00 11.10
CA HIS A 125 3.86 16.71 11.22
C HIS A 125 4.99 16.56 10.19
N ARG A 126 4.72 16.91 8.93
CA ARG A 126 5.72 16.86 7.85
C ARG A 126 6.85 17.83 8.11
N LYS A 127 6.58 19.08 8.46
CA LYS A 127 7.63 20.09 8.75
C LYS A 127 8.51 19.66 9.92
N THR A 128 7.91 19.21 11.03
CA THR A 128 8.63 18.74 12.21
C THR A 128 9.47 17.50 11.89
N THR A 129 8.89 16.51 11.20
CA THR A 129 9.60 15.28 10.80
C THR A 129 10.75 15.59 9.86
N MET A 130 10.51 16.40 8.81
CA MET A 130 11.57 16.79 7.87
C MET A 130 12.66 17.62 8.54
N SER A 131 12.31 18.50 9.48
CA SER A 131 13.28 19.27 10.27
C SER A 131 14.17 18.35 11.11
N LEU A 132 13.56 17.40 11.83
CA LEU A 132 14.29 16.39 12.62
C LEU A 132 15.19 15.54 11.72
N MET A 133 14.67 15.04 10.59
CA MET A 133 15.43 14.24 9.64
C MET A 133 16.59 15.02 9.02
N ASN A 134 16.41 16.31 8.71
CA ASN A 134 17.46 17.15 8.16
C ASN A 134 18.44 17.69 9.21
N HIS A 135 18.16 17.48 10.51
CA HIS A 135 19.02 17.97 11.57
C HIS A 135 20.36 17.22 11.56
N ALA A 136 21.48 17.96 11.58
CA ALA A 136 22.82 17.38 11.47
C ALA A 136 23.09 16.28 12.51
N LYS A 137 22.65 16.46 13.76
CA LYS A 137 22.77 15.43 14.81
C LYS A 137 22.05 14.13 14.45
N PHE A 138 20.87 14.22 13.86
CA PHE A 138 20.11 13.04 13.42
C PHE A 138 20.83 12.34 12.27
N GLN A 139 21.30 13.08 11.27
CA GLN A 139 22.06 12.55 10.14
C GLN A 139 23.36 11.85 10.59
N THR A 140 24.11 12.45 11.50
CA THR A 140 25.32 11.83 12.07
C THR A 140 25.00 10.55 12.84
N LEU A 141 23.94 10.55 13.66
CA LEU A 141 23.52 9.37 14.40
C LEU A 141 23.03 8.27 13.46
N LEU A 142 22.24 8.61 12.44
CA LEU A 142 21.77 7.69 11.41
C LEU A 142 22.96 7.05 10.69
N GLN A 143 23.90 7.85 10.20
CA GLN A 143 25.10 7.35 9.51
C GLN A 143 25.90 6.41 10.40
N ARG A 144 26.15 6.80 11.65
CA ARG A 144 26.89 5.97 12.61
C ARG A 144 26.17 4.66 12.87
N ASN A 145 24.86 4.70 13.12
CA ASN A 145 24.08 3.50 13.42
C ASN A 145 24.05 2.57 12.20
N VAL A 146 23.77 3.08 10.99
CA VAL A 146 23.82 2.29 9.75
C VAL A 146 25.19 1.65 9.57
N TRP A 147 26.27 2.39 9.82
CA TRP A 147 27.63 1.85 9.69
C TRP A 147 27.94 0.77 10.73
N ASP A 148 27.49 0.97 11.97
CA ASP A 148 27.61 -0.02 13.04
C ASP A 148 26.82 -1.30 12.71
N THR A 149 25.57 -1.18 12.26
CA THR A 149 24.71 -2.29 11.84
C THR A 149 25.35 -3.09 10.70
N ILE A 150 25.93 -2.39 9.71
CA ILE A 150 26.64 -3.05 8.59
C ILE A 150 27.86 -3.81 9.10
N ASN A 151 28.73 -3.18 9.90
CA ASN A 151 29.99 -3.79 10.33
C ASN A 151 29.80 -4.88 11.39
N LYS A 152 28.79 -4.77 12.26
CA LYS A 152 28.55 -5.73 13.35
C LYS A 152 27.60 -6.85 12.94
N GLY A 153 26.69 -6.60 12.00
CA GLY A 153 25.67 -7.56 11.57
C GLY A 153 25.92 -8.12 10.18
N ILE A 154 25.89 -7.27 9.16
CA ILE A 154 25.87 -7.70 7.75
C ILE A 154 27.23 -8.31 7.33
N VAL A 155 28.33 -7.60 7.54
CA VAL A 155 29.67 -8.05 7.11
C VAL A 155 30.05 -9.40 7.73
N PRO A 156 29.94 -9.60 9.06
CA PRO A 156 30.30 -10.88 9.66
C PRO A 156 29.40 -12.03 9.20
N THR A 157 28.11 -11.76 8.95
CA THR A 157 27.18 -12.78 8.44
C THR A 157 27.54 -13.21 7.03
N LEU A 158 27.94 -12.27 6.17
CA LEU A 158 28.44 -12.57 4.83
C LEU A 158 29.76 -13.37 4.89
N ASP A 159 30.72 -12.92 5.70
CA ASP A 159 32.02 -13.60 5.83
C ASP A 159 31.87 -15.04 6.34
N ILE A 160 31.01 -15.28 7.33
CA ILE A 160 30.77 -16.63 7.87
C ILE A 160 30.13 -17.54 6.81
N ASN A 161 29.15 -17.05 6.06
CA ASN A 161 28.49 -17.85 5.03
C ASN A 161 29.46 -18.13 3.87
N LEU A 162 30.13 -17.11 3.33
CA LEU A 162 31.11 -17.25 2.24
C LEU A 162 32.31 -18.14 2.62
N ALA A 163 32.75 -18.12 3.88
CA ALA A 163 33.89 -18.91 4.34
C ALA A 163 33.56 -20.39 4.63
N LYS A 164 32.30 -20.72 4.96
CA LYS A 164 31.94 -22.07 5.42
C LYS A 164 31.21 -22.91 4.39
N GLN A 165 30.38 -22.30 3.56
CA GLN A 165 29.56 -23.03 2.59
C GLN A 165 29.30 -22.10 1.40
N ASP A 166 29.64 -22.51 0.18
CA ASP A 166 29.33 -21.80 -1.08
C ASP A 166 27.81 -21.81 -1.33
N THR A 167 27.07 -21.15 -0.44
CA THR A 167 25.62 -21.20 -0.34
C THR A 167 25.09 -19.83 -0.74
N PRO A 168 24.06 -19.77 -1.60
CA PRO A 168 23.39 -18.52 -1.89
C PRO A 168 22.81 -17.93 -0.60
N VAL A 169 23.18 -16.69 -0.29
CA VAL A 169 22.66 -15.93 0.84
C VAL A 169 21.45 -15.12 0.39
N ASP A 170 20.32 -15.27 1.08
CA ASP A 170 19.17 -14.38 0.90
C ASP A 170 19.42 -13.05 1.63
N LEU A 171 19.54 -11.97 0.86
CA LEU A 171 19.76 -10.63 1.39
C LEU A 171 18.57 -10.12 2.20
N HIS A 172 17.34 -10.56 1.89
CA HIS A 172 16.15 -10.15 2.61
C HIS A 172 16.17 -10.69 4.04
N ASP A 173 16.37 -12.00 4.18
CA ASP A 173 16.44 -12.66 5.48
C ASP A 173 17.61 -12.14 6.32
N MET A 174 18.75 -11.87 5.67
CA MET A 174 19.92 -11.30 6.33
C MET A 174 19.64 -9.91 6.91
N VAL A 175 19.10 -8.98 6.11
CA VAL A 175 18.76 -7.63 6.59
C VAL A 175 17.71 -7.69 7.69
N HIS A 176 16.72 -8.58 7.57
CA HIS A 176 15.70 -8.76 8.58
C HIS A 176 16.27 -9.29 9.91
N CYS A 177 17.15 -10.31 9.87
CA CYS A 177 17.80 -10.84 11.07
C CYS A 177 18.66 -9.79 11.77
N VAL A 178 19.45 -9.03 11.02
CA VAL A 178 20.32 -7.99 11.58
C VAL A 178 19.51 -6.90 12.30
N ASN A 179 18.37 -6.49 11.72
CA ASN A 179 17.47 -5.55 12.39
C ASN A 179 16.94 -6.09 13.73
N LEU A 180 16.56 -7.37 13.80
CA LEU A 180 16.06 -7.97 15.04
C LEU A 180 17.12 -8.04 16.15
N PHE A 181 18.39 -8.25 15.80
CA PHE A 181 19.49 -8.20 16.77
C PHE A 181 19.71 -6.80 17.35
N ASP A 182 19.63 -5.75 16.52
CA ASP A 182 19.71 -4.35 16.99
C ASP A 182 18.53 -3.96 17.89
N TYR A 183 17.32 -4.49 17.66
CA TYR A 183 16.17 -4.25 18.55
C TYR A 183 16.21 -5.00 19.88
N SER A 184 17.01 -6.07 19.99
CA SER A 184 17.14 -6.86 21.22
C SER A 184 18.09 -6.25 22.26
N HIS A 185 18.92 -5.29 21.85
CA HIS A 185 19.70 -4.42 22.74
C HIS A 185 19.15 -2.99 22.63
N PRO A 186 18.26 -2.56 23.53
CA PRO A 186 17.66 -1.23 23.41
C PRO A 186 18.76 -0.19 23.48
N LEU A 187 18.95 0.54 22.38
CA LEU A 187 19.57 1.86 22.40
C LEU A 187 18.79 2.68 23.42
N GLU A 188 19.42 2.98 24.56
CA GLU A 188 19.00 4.05 25.46
C GLU A 188 18.99 5.35 24.66
N LEU A 189 17.88 5.61 23.99
CA LEU A 189 17.59 6.88 23.37
C LEU A 189 17.18 7.83 24.51
N ASN A 190 18.17 8.25 25.28
CA ASN A 190 18.06 9.37 26.21
C ASN A 190 17.91 10.65 25.37
N ILE A 191 16.70 10.84 24.86
CA ILE A 191 16.22 12.15 24.44
C ILE A 191 15.59 12.73 25.70
N GLU A 192 16.41 13.38 26.52
CA GLU A 192 15.89 14.43 27.40
C GLU A 192 15.35 15.53 26.50
N LEU A 193 14.04 15.76 26.59
CA LEU A 193 13.35 16.97 26.14
C LEU A 193 13.68 18.12 27.09
#